data_AF-A0AA51YAT5-F1
#
_entry.id   AF-A0AA51YAT5-F1
#
_cell.length_a   1.000
_cell.length_b   1.000
_cell.length_c   1.000
_cell.angle_alpha   90.00
_cell.angle_beta   90.00
_cell.angle_gamma   90.00
#
_symmetry.space_group_name_H-M   'P 1'
#
loop_
_entity.id
_entity.type
_entity.pdbx_description
1 polymer ?
#
loop_
_entity_poly.entity_id
_entity_poly.type
_entity_poly.pdbx_seq_one_letter_code
_entity_poly.pdbx_strand_id
1 'polypeptide(L)'
;MTEAVRPQRRWSFSQISFVVLMLVLMALFITLGNWQVQRLGEKEALIAAVEERFDQPAAAFPEQGSWAGLDAEALDYRPVTATGAYDHARTVLIFTNLPDPVGRYGGVGYWVMAPFTLEDGGVVWVNRGFVPEAVAEGYADGGDGPQGTTTIEGVARRPEQPNSFTPASDLDARREWVRDPERLAAFLDPGVPVAPVTIDLAAGPAGELPQGGETQITFPNRHLEYAGTWYLFAAITPVMLGFWIWRQRKSRNLAPEEKGN
;
A
#
# COMPACT_ATOMS: atom_id res chain seq x y z
N MET A 1 10.99 13.07 74.42
CA MET A 1 10.25 12.42 73.33
C MET A 1 10.90 12.85 72.02
N THR A 2 11.90 12.12 71.56
CA THR A 2 12.61 12.41 70.30
C THR A 2 12.01 11.51 69.22
N GLU A 3 11.22 12.11 68.33
CA GLU A 3 10.71 11.45 67.13
C GLU A 3 11.89 11.04 66.25
N ALA A 4 12.12 9.73 66.12
CA ALA A 4 13.08 9.21 65.15
C ALA A 4 12.54 9.47 63.75
N VAL A 5 13.06 10.51 63.09
CA VAL A 5 12.79 10.81 61.68
C VAL A 5 13.28 9.61 60.85
N ARG A 6 12.35 8.80 60.35
CA ARG A 6 12.69 7.70 59.44
C ARG A 6 13.37 8.31 58.21
N PRO A 7 14.57 7.85 57.82
CA PRO A 7 15.25 8.40 56.65
C PRO A 7 14.36 8.21 55.42
N GLN A 8 14.03 9.33 54.74
CA GLN A 8 13.27 9.28 53.49
C GLN A 8 14.09 8.50 52.45
N ARG A 9 13.61 7.28 52.17
CA ARG A 9 14.25 6.30 51.29
C ARG A 9 14.14 6.76 49.82
N ARG A 10 15.24 7.24 49.24
CA ARG A 10 15.28 7.63 47.81
C ARG A 10 15.56 6.41 46.93
N TRP A 11 14.81 6.29 45.83
CA TRP A 11 15.07 5.29 44.80
C TRP A 11 16.40 5.60 44.11
N SER A 12 17.13 4.59 43.66
CA SER A 12 18.34 4.79 42.87
C SER A 12 17.98 5.26 41.45
N PHE A 13 18.91 5.97 40.81
CA PHE A 13 18.73 6.41 39.43
C PHE A 13 18.39 5.26 38.49
N SER A 14 19.09 4.13 38.59
CA SER A 14 18.82 2.91 37.82
C SER A 14 17.39 2.37 38.01
N GLN A 15 16.85 2.42 39.24
CA GLN A 15 15.48 1.99 39.50
C GLN A 15 14.47 2.91 38.82
N ILE A 16 14.68 4.23 38.91
CA ILE A 16 13.81 5.23 38.26
C ILE A 16 13.88 5.06 36.74
N SER A 17 15.07 4.95 36.17
CA SER A 17 15.27 4.73 34.73
C SER A 17 14.58 3.46 34.24
N PHE A 18 14.65 2.36 34.99
CA PHE A 18 13.98 1.11 34.62
C PHE A 18 12.45 1.27 34.60
N VAL A 19 11.87 1.95 35.59
CA VAL A 19 10.43 2.21 35.62
C VAL A 19 10.01 3.11 34.47
N VAL A 20 10.75 4.18 34.21
CA VAL A 20 10.49 5.07 33.07
C VAL A 20 10.55 4.29 31.76
N LEU A 21 11.58 3.45 31.56
CA LEU A 21 11.69 2.60 30.39
C LEU A 21 10.48 1.67 30.22
N MET A 22 10.05 1.00 31.30
CA MET A 22 8.88 0.12 31.25
C MET A 22 7.59 0.86 30.93
N LEU A 23 7.41 2.08 31.44
CA LEU A 23 6.25 2.92 31.10
C LEU A 23 6.30 3.38 29.63
N VAL A 24 7.48 3.75 29.13
CA VAL A 24 7.68 4.10 27.72
C VAL A 24 7.39 2.91 26.81
N LEU A 25 7.87 1.71 27.15
CA LEU A 25 7.58 0.49 26.39
C LEU A 25 6.09 0.15 26.40
N MET A 26 5.43 0.27 27.54
CA MET A 26 3.98 0.09 27.65
C MET A 26 3.23 1.07 26.74
N ALA A 27 3.58 2.36 26.80
CA ALA A 27 2.99 3.38 25.93
C ALA A 27 3.21 3.07 24.45
N LEU A 28 4.43 2.67 24.07
CA LEU A 28 4.78 2.25 22.72
C LEU A 28 3.90 1.08 22.25
N PHE A 29 3.76 0.02 23.05
CA PHE A 29 2.94 -1.14 22.68
C PHE A 29 1.46 -0.81 22.55
N ILE A 30 0.93 0.08 23.40
CA ILE A 30 -0.44 0.59 23.24
C ILE A 30 -0.57 1.35 21.92
N THR A 31 0.37 2.25 21.62
CA THR A 31 0.37 3.00 20.35
C THR A 31 0.44 2.07 19.14
N LEU A 32 1.28 1.04 19.17
CA LEU A 32 1.38 0.04 18.11
C LEU A 32 0.10 -0.80 17.99
N GLY A 33 -0.54 -1.16 19.11
CA GLY A 33 -1.83 -1.84 19.12
C GLY A 33 -2.93 -1.00 18.48
N ASN A 34 -3.03 0.28 18.84
CA ASN A 34 -4.00 1.22 18.25
C ASN A 34 -3.75 1.38 16.74
N TRP A 35 -2.49 1.50 16.33
CA TRP A 35 -2.12 1.60 14.93
C TRP A 35 -2.53 0.35 14.13
N GLN A 36 -2.37 -0.84 14.69
CA GLN A 36 -2.83 -2.07 14.05
C GLN A 36 -4.36 -2.12 13.92
N VAL A 37 -5.12 -1.67 14.92
CA VAL A 37 -6.59 -1.58 14.83
C VAL A 37 -7.02 -0.58 13.75
N GLN A 38 -6.33 0.55 13.63
CA GLN A 38 -6.58 1.49 12.55
C GLN A 38 -6.33 0.85 11.18
N ARG A 39 -5.18 0.18 11.01
CA ARG A 39 -4.83 -0.53 9.77
C ARG A 39 -5.80 -1.66 9.43
N LEU A 40 -6.33 -2.35 10.44
CA LEU A 40 -7.40 -3.32 10.27
C LEU A 40 -8.62 -2.68 9.61
N GLY A 41 -9.12 -1.57 10.16
CA GLY A 41 -10.29 -0.87 9.62
C GLY A 41 -10.06 -0.30 8.23
N GLU A 42 -8.88 0.26 7.95
CA GLU A 42 -8.49 0.70 6.60
C GLU A 42 -8.51 -0.47 5.60
N LYS A 43 -8.00 -1.63 6.02
CA LYS A 43 -7.96 -2.84 5.18
C LYS A 43 -9.35 -3.43 4.94
N GLU A 44 -10.19 -3.46 5.96
CA GLU A 44 -11.60 -3.88 5.86
C GLU A 44 -12.40 -2.97 4.94
N ALA A 45 -12.20 -1.65 5.04
CA ALA A 45 -12.84 -0.69 4.15
C ALA A 45 -12.44 -0.89 2.68
N LEU A 46 -11.15 -1.16 2.42
CA LEU A 46 -10.68 -1.51 1.08
C LEU A 46 -11.34 -2.81 0.57
N ILE A 47 -11.33 -3.89 1.37
CA ILE A 47 -11.94 -5.17 0.99
C ILE A 47 -13.42 -4.98 0.65
N ALA A 48 -14.17 -4.29 1.52
CA ALA A 48 -15.58 -4.01 1.30
C ALA A 48 -15.82 -3.19 0.01
N ALA A 49 -14.97 -2.20 -0.27
CA ALA A 49 -15.06 -1.42 -1.51
C ALA A 49 -14.80 -2.27 -2.75
N VAL A 50 -13.84 -3.21 -2.71
CA VAL A 50 -13.60 -4.14 -3.82
C VAL A 50 -14.80 -5.07 -4.01
N GLU A 51 -15.28 -5.71 -2.95
CA GLU A 51 -16.44 -6.62 -2.99
C GLU A 51 -17.71 -5.92 -3.50
N GLU A 52 -17.93 -4.65 -3.11
CA GLU A 52 -19.08 -3.88 -3.57
C GLU A 52 -19.00 -3.52 -5.05
N ARG A 53 -17.80 -3.18 -5.56
CA ARG A 53 -17.62 -2.51 -6.85
C ARG A 53 -17.21 -3.44 -7.98
N PHE A 54 -16.35 -4.42 -7.69
CA PHE A 54 -15.65 -5.19 -8.71
C PHE A 54 -16.59 -6.11 -9.51
N ASP A 55 -17.65 -6.62 -8.88
CA ASP A 55 -18.64 -7.49 -9.54
C ASP A 55 -19.81 -6.73 -10.17
N GLN A 56 -19.77 -5.39 -10.20
CA GLN A 56 -20.81 -4.59 -10.84
C GLN A 56 -20.70 -4.67 -12.38
N PRO A 57 -21.82 -4.54 -13.11
CA PRO A 57 -21.76 -4.38 -14.56
C PRO A 57 -20.88 -3.19 -14.95
N ALA A 58 -20.08 -3.36 -16.01
CA ALA A 58 -19.21 -2.30 -16.48
C ALA A 58 -20.01 -1.06 -16.90
N ALA A 59 -19.67 0.08 -16.31
CA ALA A 59 -20.25 1.38 -16.64
C ALA A 59 -19.46 2.05 -17.76
N ALA A 60 -20.09 2.94 -18.54
CA ALA A 60 -19.34 3.77 -19.48
C ALA A 60 -18.29 4.61 -18.73
N PHE A 61 -17.08 4.68 -19.26
CA PHE A 61 -16.01 5.49 -18.69
C PHE A 61 -16.42 6.98 -18.70
N PRO A 62 -16.08 7.76 -17.66
CA PRO A 62 -16.49 9.16 -17.58
C PRO A 62 -15.94 9.99 -18.73
N GLU A 63 -16.80 10.82 -19.32
CA GLU A 63 -16.42 11.75 -20.39
C GLU A 63 -15.36 12.75 -19.91
N GLN A 64 -14.49 13.17 -20.83
CA GLN A 64 -13.36 14.07 -20.58
C GLN A 64 -13.76 15.34 -19.82
N GLY A 65 -14.92 15.91 -20.15
CA GLY A 65 -15.42 17.14 -19.53
C GLY A 65 -15.71 17.02 -18.03
N SER A 66 -15.85 15.81 -17.50
CA SER A 66 -16.14 15.55 -16.08
C SER A 66 -14.91 15.34 -15.21
N TRP A 67 -13.73 15.16 -15.80
CA TRP A 67 -12.52 14.70 -15.09
C TRP A 67 -12.04 15.65 -14.00
N ALA A 68 -12.26 16.96 -14.15
CA ALA A 68 -11.84 17.96 -13.15
C ALA A 68 -12.53 17.78 -11.78
N GLY A 69 -13.69 17.14 -11.73
CA GLY A 69 -14.42 16.86 -10.49
C GLY A 69 -14.53 15.36 -10.18
N LEU A 70 -13.76 14.52 -10.87
CA LEU A 70 -13.88 13.07 -10.77
C LEU A 70 -13.18 12.56 -9.51
N ASP A 71 -13.90 11.78 -8.72
CA ASP A 71 -13.35 11.12 -7.54
C ASP A 71 -12.71 9.78 -7.94
N ALA A 72 -11.38 9.77 -8.01
CA ALA A 72 -10.60 8.56 -8.34
C ALA A 72 -10.79 7.44 -7.30
N GLU A 73 -10.99 7.77 -6.02
CA GLU A 73 -11.23 6.76 -4.98
C GLU A 73 -12.61 6.12 -5.12
N ALA A 74 -13.61 6.84 -5.64
CA ALA A 74 -14.93 6.27 -5.94
C ALA A 74 -14.92 5.35 -7.16
N LEU A 75 -13.99 5.56 -8.10
CA LEU A 75 -13.82 4.72 -9.29
C LEU A 75 -12.89 3.53 -9.09
N ASP A 76 -12.01 3.54 -8.08
CA ASP A 76 -11.11 2.42 -7.84
C ASP A 76 -11.90 1.11 -7.71
N TYR A 77 -11.44 0.08 -8.43
CA TYR A 77 -12.07 -1.24 -8.57
C TYR A 77 -13.41 -1.30 -9.32
N ARG A 78 -13.87 -0.22 -9.97
CA ARG A 78 -15.09 -0.27 -10.80
C ARG A 78 -14.79 -0.80 -12.21
N PRO A 79 -15.54 -1.80 -12.70
CA PRO A 79 -15.51 -2.15 -14.11
C PRO A 79 -16.02 -1.01 -14.99
N VAL A 80 -15.30 -0.72 -16.06
CA VAL A 80 -15.60 0.36 -17.00
C VAL A 80 -15.42 -0.09 -18.44
N THR A 81 -16.22 0.48 -19.35
CA THR A 81 -16.04 0.37 -20.79
C THR A 81 -15.62 1.70 -21.38
N ALA A 82 -14.62 1.69 -22.26
CA ALA A 82 -14.12 2.87 -22.94
C ALA A 82 -13.96 2.59 -24.44
N THR A 83 -14.35 3.54 -25.29
CA THR A 83 -14.19 3.45 -26.74
C THR A 83 -13.21 4.50 -27.22
N GLY A 84 -12.28 4.09 -28.09
CA GLY A 84 -11.15 4.92 -28.48
C GLY A 84 -10.10 4.14 -29.26
N ALA A 85 -8.90 4.69 -29.36
CA ALA A 85 -7.78 4.06 -30.06
C ALA A 85 -6.50 4.12 -29.22
N TYR A 86 -5.71 3.04 -29.26
CA TYR A 86 -4.40 2.98 -28.62
C TYR A 86 -3.35 3.80 -29.39
N ASP A 87 -2.47 4.48 -28.66
CA ASP A 87 -1.21 5.01 -29.19
C ASP A 87 -0.04 4.12 -28.73
N HIS A 88 0.13 2.96 -29.38
CA HIS A 88 1.16 1.98 -29.05
C HIS A 88 2.59 2.55 -29.14
N ALA A 89 2.82 3.53 -30.03
CA ALA A 89 4.11 4.18 -30.18
C ALA A 89 4.52 5.01 -28.95
N ARG A 90 3.58 5.32 -28.05
CA ARG A 90 3.82 6.01 -26.79
C ARG A 90 3.64 5.11 -25.57
N THR A 91 3.74 3.80 -25.75
CA THR A 91 3.73 2.85 -24.62
C THR A 91 4.89 3.14 -23.66
N VAL A 92 4.57 3.08 -22.36
CA VAL A 92 5.49 3.21 -21.24
C VAL A 92 5.55 1.89 -20.51
N LEU A 93 6.75 1.43 -20.18
CA LEU A 93 6.96 0.22 -19.41
C LEU A 93 7.20 0.58 -17.94
N ILE A 94 6.28 0.16 -17.06
CA ILE A 94 6.40 0.42 -15.62
C ILE A 94 7.06 -0.76 -14.94
N PHE A 95 8.24 -0.54 -14.35
CA PHE A 95 8.96 -1.58 -13.62
C PHE A 95 8.13 -2.12 -12.45
N THR A 96 8.08 -3.44 -12.31
CA THR A 96 7.38 -4.11 -11.22
C THR A 96 8.03 -5.45 -10.87
N ASN A 97 7.67 -5.98 -9.70
CA ASN A 97 7.87 -7.38 -9.35
C ASN A 97 6.50 -7.98 -9.01
N LEU A 98 6.09 -9.01 -9.75
CA LEU A 98 4.81 -9.69 -9.60
C LEU A 98 5.01 -11.05 -8.88
N PRO A 99 5.03 -11.08 -7.53
CA PRO A 99 5.35 -12.29 -6.78
C PRO A 99 4.23 -13.33 -6.79
N ASP A 100 2.97 -12.88 -6.83
CA ASP A 100 1.78 -13.72 -6.72
C ASP A 100 0.91 -13.55 -7.98
N PRO A 101 1.34 -14.05 -9.15
CA PRO A 101 0.61 -13.87 -10.40
C PRO A 101 -0.69 -14.70 -10.44
N VAL A 102 -1.73 -14.14 -11.06
CA VAL A 102 -2.96 -14.86 -11.43
C VAL A 102 -2.71 -15.72 -12.67
N GLY A 103 -2.00 -15.16 -13.66
CA GLY A 103 -1.63 -15.87 -14.88
C GLY A 103 -0.35 -16.70 -14.75
N ARG A 104 0.21 -17.10 -15.89
CA ARG A 104 1.39 -17.99 -15.98
C ARG A 104 2.70 -17.30 -15.62
N TYR A 105 2.83 -16.02 -15.93
CA TYR A 105 4.07 -15.26 -15.83
C TYR A 105 4.09 -14.44 -14.54
N GLY A 106 5.26 -14.38 -13.88
CA GLY A 106 5.47 -13.59 -12.67
C GLY A 106 6.96 -13.28 -12.46
N GLY A 107 7.28 -12.65 -11.33
CA GLY A 107 8.62 -12.18 -10.99
C GLY A 107 8.90 -10.77 -11.50
N VAL A 108 10.18 -10.46 -11.74
CA VAL A 108 10.63 -9.14 -12.20
C VAL A 108 10.20 -8.92 -13.65
N GLY A 109 9.60 -7.76 -13.92
CA GLY A 109 9.12 -7.42 -15.25
C GLY A 109 8.49 -6.04 -15.30
N TYR A 110 7.57 -5.86 -16.23
CA TYR A 110 6.98 -4.55 -16.50
C TYR A 110 5.47 -4.65 -16.74
N TRP A 111 4.73 -3.63 -16.30
CA TRP A 111 3.39 -3.35 -16.81
C TRP A 111 3.51 -2.62 -18.14
N VAL A 112 2.77 -3.08 -19.15
CA VAL A 112 2.69 -2.44 -20.46
C VAL A 112 1.57 -1.40 -20.42
N MET A 113 1.94 -0.14 -20.17
CA MET A 113 1.00 0.98 -20.11
C MET A 113 0.91 1.66 -21.46
N ALA A 114 -0.25 1.58 -22.11
CA ALA A 114 -0.50 2.23 -23.39
C ALA A 114 -1.48 3.39 -23.22
N PRO A 115 -1.20 4.57 -23.80
CA PRO A 115 -2.20 5.62 -23.92
C PRO A 115 -3.38 5.15 -24.76
N PHE A 116 -4.59 5.44 -24.31
CA PHE A 116 -5.82 5.18 -25.04
C PHE A 116 -6.58 6.49 -25.22
N THR A 117 -6.62 6.97 -26.45
CA THR A 117 -7.31 8.22 -26.81
C THR A 117 -8.79 7.93 -26.97
N LEU A 118 -9.62 8.57 -26.15
CA LEU A 118 -11.07 8.37 -26.18
C LEU A 118 -11.71 9.09 -27.35
N GLU A 119 -12.89 8.63 -27.79
CA GLU A 119 -13.63 9.25 -28.90
C GLU A 119 -14.06 10.69 -28.61
N ASP A 120 -14.37 11.01 -27.34
CA ASP A 120 -14.75 12.35 -26.89
C ASP A 120 -13.53 13.25 -26.61
N GLY A 121 -12.31 12.72 -26.75
CA GLY A 121 -11.05 13.41 -26.52
C GLY A 121 -10.39 13.05 -25.20
N GLY A 122 -9.13 13.46 -25.07
CA GLY A 122 -8.30 13.11 -23.92
C GLY A 122 -7.80 11.66 -23.93
N VAL A 123 -6.97 11.36 -22.95
CA VAL A 123 -6.27 10.08 -22.83
C VAL A 123 -6.55 9.45 -21.47
N VAL A 124 -6.90 8.17 -21.48
CA VAL A 124 -6.80 7.31 -20.30
C VAL A 124 -5.64 6.34 -20.49
N TRP A 125 -4.85 6.13 -19.45
CA TRP A 125 -3.78 5.14 -19.47
C TRP A 125 -4.33 3.75 -19.21
N VAL A 126 -4.00 2.81 -20.09
CA VAL A 126 -4.48 1.43 -20.02
C VAL A 126 -3.30 0.51 -19.72
N ASN A 127 -3.35 -0.18 -18.59
CA ASN A 127 -2.48 -1.29 -18.29
C ASN A 127 -2.95 -2.52 -19.06
N ARG A 128 -2.21 -2.86 -20.11
CA ARG A 128 -2.52 -4.01 -20.96
C ARG A 128 -2.13 -5.35 -20.32
N GLY A 129 -1.29 -5.33 -19.28
CA GLY A 129 -0.84 -6.51 -18.57
C GLY A 129 0.65 -6.56 -18.29
N PHE A 130 1.07 -7.62 -17.61
CA PHE A 130 2.45 -7.90 -17.22
C PHE A 130 3.25 -8.55 -18.35
N VAL A 131 4.53 -8.19 -18.47
CA VAL A 131 5.51 -8.91 -19.28
C VAL A 131 6.79 -9.18 -18.46
N PRO A 132 7.35 -10.41 -18.52
CA PRO A 132 8.64 -10.69 -17.89
C PRO A 132 9.76 -9.80 -18.44
N GLU A 133 10.74 -9.45 -17.60
CA GLU A 133 11.87 -8.60 -17.98
C GLU A 133 12.60 -9.10 -19.25
N ALA A 134 12.77 -10.42 -19.38
CA ALA A 134 13.47 -11.04 -20.51
C ALA A 134 12.84 -10.78 -21.88
N VAL A 135 11.56 -10.41 -21.94
CA VAL A 135 10.82 -10.15 -23.20
C VAL A 135 10.27 -8.72 -23.28
N ALA A 136 10.49 -7.90 -22.25
CA ALA A 136 9.86 -6.59 -22.11
C ALA A 136 10.23 -5.63 -23.24
N GLU A 137 11.45 -5.72 -23.79
CA GLU A 137 11.92 -4.84 -24.86
C GLU A 137 11.07 -4.95 -26.13
N GLY A 138 10.48 -6.12 -26.41
CA GLY A 138 9.55 -6.31 -27.53
C GLY A 138 8.22 -5.57 -27.37
N TYR A 139 7.94 -5.03 -26.19
CA TYR A 139 6.72 -4.28 -25.87
C TYR A 139 6.99 -2.79 -25.62
N ALA A 140 8.22 -2.31 -25.83
CA ALA A 140 8.57 -0.89 -25.65
C ALA A 140 7.84 0.04 -26.63
N ASP A 141 7.40 -0.49 -27.78
CA ASP A 141 6.55 0.18 -28.78
C ASP A 141 5.10 -0.35 -28.76
N GLY A 142 4.65 -0.89 -27.62
CA GLY A 142 3.30 -1.41 -27.40
C GLY A 142 3.07 -2.86 -27.86
N GLY A 143 3.99 -3.42 -28.64
CA GLY A 143 3.91 -4.79 -29.15
C GLY A 143 2.67 -5.03 -30.01
N ASP A 144 2.24 -6.29 -30.13
CA ASP A 144 1.00 -6.61 -30.84
C ASP A 144 -0.22 -6.12 -30.05
N GLY A 145 -1.19 -5.51 -30.72
CA GLY A 145 -2.42 -5.01 -30.11
C GLY A 145 -3.46 -4.55 -31.14
N PRO A 146 -4.70 -4.26 -30.70
CA PRO A 146 -5.75 -3.75 -31.57
C PRO A 146 -5.29 -2.46 -32.27
N GLN A 147 -5.61 -2.35 -33.55
CA GLN A 147 -5.34 -1.16 -34.36
C GLN A 147 -6.66 -0.44 -34.66
N GLY A 148 -6.60 0.88 -34.68
CA GLY A 148 -7.77 1.74 -34.90
C GLY A 148 -8.73 1.76 -33.70
N THR A 149 -9.95 2.23 -33.95
CA THR A 149 -10.98 2.39 -32.92
C THR A 149 -11.47 1.04 -32.41
N THR A 150 -11.53 0.89 -31.09
CA THR A 150 -12.00 -0.30 -30.39
C THR A 150 -12.68 0.08 -29.08
N THR A 151 -13.51 -0.83 -28.56
CA THR A 151 -14.07 -0.72 -27.20
C THR A 151 -13.33 -1.70 -26.30
N ILE A 152 -12.82 -1.18 -25.19
CA ILE A 152 -12.14 -1.96 -24.16
C ILE A 152 -13.02 -2.04 -22.92
N GLU A 153 -12.91 -3.15 -22.21
CA GLU A 153 -13.49 -3.34 -20.89
C GLU A 153 -12.35 -3.66 -19.92
N GLY A 154 -12.36 -3.01 -18.76
CA GLY A 154 -11.35 -3.19 -17.73
C GLY A 154 -11.79 -2.59 -16.40
N VAL A 155 -10.86 -2.51 -15.46
CA VAL A 155 -11.12 -2.07 -14.09
C VAL A 155 -10.43 -0.73 -13.87
N ALA A 156 -11.19 0.30 -13.53
CA ALA A 156 -10.63 1.59 -13.18
C ALA A 156 -9.78 1.48 -11.90
N ARG A 157 -8.62 2.12 -11.92
CA ARG A 157 -7.64 2.14 -10.84
C ARG A 157 -7.31 3.57 -10.48
N ARG A 158 -7.36 3.86 -9.18
CA ARG A 158 -6.80 5.13 -8.68
C ARG A 158 -5.28 5.18 -8.87
N PRO A 159 -4.68 6.38 -8.93
CA PRO A 159 -3.23 6.55 -9.03
C PRO A 159 -2.48 5.89 -7.88
N GLU A 160 -1.39 5.22 -8.20
CA GLU A 160 -0.39 4.84 -7.20
C GLU A 160 0.36 6.09 -6.71
N GLN A 161 0.76 6.09 -5.44
CA GLN A 161 1.43 7.24 -4.82
C GLN A 161 2.95 7.04 -4.83
N PRO A 162 3.74 7.94 -5.44
CA PRO A 162 5.19 7.88 -5.37
C PRO A 162 5.68 8.17 -3.93
N ASN A 163 6.87 7.68 -3.60
CA ASN A 163 7.53 7.97 -2.33
C ASN A 163 8.97 8.47 -2.56
N SER A 164 9.69 8.82 -1.49
CA SER A 164 11.04 9.38 -1.57
C SER A 164 12.10 8.47 -2.20
N PHE A 165 11.79 7.18 -2.40
CA PHE A 165 12.65 6.21 -3.07
C PHE A 165 12.19 5.87 -4.50
N THR A 166 11.06 6.42 -4.95
CA THR A 166 10.61 6.28 -6.33
C THR A 166 11.59 7.01 -7.26
N PRO A 167 12.20 6.33 -8.25
CA PRO A 167 13.08 6.98 -9.22
C PRO A 167 12.37 8.06 -10.04
N ALA A 168 13.15 8.96 -10.63
CA ALA A 168 12.65 9.85 -11.67
C ALA A 168 12.33 9.03 -12.93
N SER A 169 11.29 9.43 -13.66
CA SER A 169 10.91 8.83 -14.94
C SER A 169 12.06 8.91 -15.95
N ASP A 170 12.26 7.84 -16.72
CA ASP A 170 13.20 7.82 -17.84
C ASP A 170 12.41 8.06 -19.13
N LEU A 171 12.38 9.32 -19.55
CA LEU A 171 11.61 9.75 -20.72
C LEU A 171 12.18 9.19 -22.02
N ASP A 172 13.50 9.03 -22.11
CA ASP A 172 14.19 8.55 -23.32
C ASP A 172 13.94 7.06 -23.52
N ALA A 173 14.00 6.26 -22.44
CA ALA A 173 13.73 4.83 -22.48
C ALA A 173 12.24 4.46 -22.29
N ARG A 174 11.36 5.46 -22.14
CA ARG A 174 9.94 5.29 -21.79
C ARG A 174 9.72 4.34 -20.61
N ARG A 175 10.46 4.58 -19.51
CA ARG A 175 10.35 3.82 -18.25
C ARG A 175 9.80 4.67 -17.12
N GLU A 176 8.96 4.04 -16.33
CA GLU A 176 8.37 4.63 -15.13
C GLU A 176 8.35 3.55 -14.02
N TRP A 177 8.13 3.97 -12.77
CA TRP A 177 8.14 3.09 -11.59
C TRP A 177 6.82 3.11 -10.81
N VAL A 178 5.86 3.93 -11.23
CA VAL A 178 4.57 4.12 -10.54
C VAL A 178 3.46 4.28 -11.56
N ARG A 179 2.32 3.60 -11.36
CA ARG A 179 1.10 3.79 -12.16
C ARG A 179 0.35 5.04 -11.72
N ASP A 180 0.90 6.19 -12.09
CA ASP A 180 0.35 7.51 -11.79
C ASP A 180 0.08 8.27 -13.09
N PRO A 181 -1.19 8.53 -13.46
CA PRO A 181 -1.55 9.28 -14.66
C PRO A 181 -0.89 10.66 -14.76
N GLU A 182 -0.65 11.37 -13.64
CA GLU A 182 -0.02 12.69 -13.66
C GLU A 182 1.45 12.60 -14.09
N ARG A 183 2.17 11.59 -13.60
CA ARG A 183 3.55 11.31 -14.02
C ARG A 183 3.59 10.81 -15.45
N LEU A 184 2.66 9.92 -15.81
CA LEU A 184 2.58 9.37 -17.16
C LEU A 184 2.23 10.43 -18.21
N ALA A 185 1.58 11.54 -17.84
CA ALA A 185 1.35 12.66 -18.73
C ALA A 185 2.63 13.27 -19.32
N ALA A 186 3.79 13.09 -18.66
CA ALA A 186 5.08 13.56 -19.18
C ALA A 186 5.54 12.84 -20.46
N PHE A 187 4.95 11.68 -20.79
CA PHE A 187 5.23 10.91 -22.01
C PHE A 187 4.30 11.26 -23.18
N LEU A 188 3.39 12.22 -22.99
CA LEU A 188 2.45 12.69 -24.01
C LEU A 188 2.85 14.08 -24.50
N ASP A 189 2.20 14.54 -25.58
CA ASP A 189 2.35 15.92 -26.02
C ASP A 189 1.80 16.89 -24.95
N PRO A 190 2.43 18.06 -24.75
CA PRO A 190 1.96 19.04 -23.77
C PRO A 190 0.51 19.47 -24.01
N GLY A 191 -0.28 19.51 -22.93
CA GLY A 191 -1.67 19.98 -22.96
C GLY A 191 -2.71 18.91 -23.32
N VAL A 192 -2.29 17.66 -23.57
CA VAL A 192 -3.22 16.53 -23.69
C VAL A 192 -3.94 16.31 -22.35
N PRO A 193 -5.29 16.35 -22.31
CA PRO A 193 -6.05 16.01 -21.11
C PRO A 193 -5.85 14.53 -20.75
N VAL A 194 -5.51 14.25 -19.48
CA VAL A 194 -5.30 12.89 -18.99
C VAL A 194 -6.32 12.57 -17.89
N ALA A 195 -6.94 11.39 -17.97
CA ALA A 195 -7.87 10.94 -16.95
C ALA A 195 -7.14 10.72 -15.60
N PRO A 196 -7.75 11.07 -14.45
CA PRO A 196 -7.11 10.94 -13.14
C PRO A 196 -7.11 9.49 -12.60
N VAL A 197 -7.34 8.51 -13.46
CA VAL A 197 -7.36 7.07 -13.16
C VAL A 197 -6.73 6.31 -14.33
N THR A 198 -6.26 5.09 -14.09
CA THR A 198 -5.86 4.14 -15.15
C THR A 198 -6.92 3.05 -15.32
N ILE A 199 -6.84 2.25 -16.38
CA ILE A 199 -7.69 1.07 -16.59
C ILE A 199 -6.79 -0.17 -16.64
N ASP A 200 -7.01 -1.13 -15.74
CA ASP A 200 -6.38 -2.46 -15.82
C ASP A 200 -7.26 -3.39 -16.68
N LEU A 201 -6.70 -3.94 -17.76
CA LEU A 201 -7.44 -4.89 -18.59
C LEU A 201 -7.67 -6.23 -17.86
N ALA A 202 -8.79 -6.86 -18.18
CA ALA A 202 -9.09 -8.22 -17.75
C ALA A 202 -8.10 -9.25 -18.34
N ALA A 203 -8.16 -10.48 -17.83
CA ALA A 203 -7.34 -11.57 -18.35
C ALA A 203 -7.69 -11.83 -19.83
N GLY A 204 -6.68 -11.80 -20.68
CA GLY A 204 -6.75 -12.28 -22.05
C GLY A 204 -6.68 -13.81 -22.13
N PRO A 205 -6.54 -14.36 -23.35
CA PRO A 205 -6.30 -15.79 -23.54
C PRO A 205 -5.09 -16.30 -22.76
N ALA A 206 -5.19 -17.52 -22.25
CA ALA A 206 -4.19 -18.09 -21.35
C ALA A 206 -2.80 -18.19 -22.03
N GLY A 207 -1.80 -17.60 -21.39
CA GLY A 207 -0.41 -17.65 -21.84
C GLY A 207 -0.02 -16.58 -22.86
N GLU A 208 -0.96 -15.70 -23.25
CA GLU A 208 -0.66 -14.52 -24.06
C GLU A 208 0.01 -13.41 -23.24
N LEU A 209 0.78 -12.59 -23.94
CA LEU A 209 1.45 -11.41 -23.40
C LEU A 209 0.99 -10.17 -24.18
N PRO A 210 0.74 -9.03 -23.52
CA PRO A 210 0.88 -8.80 -22.08
C PRO A 210 -0.18 -9.55 -21.26
N GLN A 211 0.21 -10.07 -20.09
CA GLN A 211 -0.66 -10.85 -19.22
C GLN A 211 -1.58 -9.92 -18.40
N GLY A 212 -2.80 -9.70 -18.89
CA GLY A 212 -3.84 -8.95 -18.19
C GLY A 212 -4.48 -9.72 -17.01
N GLY A 213 -5.39 -9.07 -16.29
CA GLY A 213 -6.12 -9.71 -15.19
C GLY A 213 -5.36 -9.85 -13.87
N GLU A 214 -4.28 -9.09 -13.70
CA GLU A 214 -3.42 -9.12 -12.50
C GLU A 214 -3.83 -8.11 -11.41
N THR A 215 -5.01 -7.50 -11.55
CA THR A 215 -5.57 -6.61 -10.53
C THR A 215 -5.72 -7.36 -9.21
N GLN A 216 -5.01 -6.92 -8.16
CA GLN A 216 -5.12 -7.53 -6.84
C GLN A 216 -6.48 -7.21 -6.21
N ILE A 217 -7.33 -8.22 -6.08
CA ILE A 217 -8.67 -8.13 -5.47
C ILE A 217 -8.78 -8.90 -4.14
N THR A 218 -7.82 -9.77 -3.84
CA THR A 218 -7.77 -10.53 -2.60
C THR A 218 -6.67 -9.97 -1.72
N PHE A 219 -7.00 -9.66 -0.47
CA PHE A 219 -6.04 -9.07 0.44
C PHE A 219 -5.96 -9.81 1.77
N PRO A 220 -4.77 -10.31 2.16
CA PRO A 220 -4.56 -10.79 3.51
C PRO A 220 -4.79 -9.67 4.54
N ASN A 221 -5.48 -10.00 5.63
CA ASN A 221 -5.73 -9.07 6.72
C ASN A 221 -5.43 -9.74 8.08
N ARG A 222 -4.21 -9.55 8.58
CA ARG A 222 -3.73 -10.13 9.85
C ARG A 222 -3.58 -9.09 10.96
N HIS A 223 -4.06 -7.87 10.73
CA HIS A 223 -3.86 -6.74 11.63
C HIS A 223 -4.48 -6.98 13.02
N LEU A 224 -5.58 -7.73 13.11
CA LEU A 224 -6.19 -8.11 14.38
C LEU A 224 -5.27 -9.02 15.23
N GLU A 225 -4.63 -10.03 14.63
CA GLU A 225 -3.67 -10.92 15.31
C GLU A 225 -2.49 -10.12 15.87
N TYR A 226 -1.96 -9.20 15.07
CA TYR A 226 -0.87 -8.33 15.49
C TYR A 226 -1.30 -7.33 16.57
N ALA A 227 -2.50 -6.75 16.48
CA ALA A 227 -3.05 -5.89 17.53
C ALA A 227 -3.11 -6.63 18.88
N GLY A 228 -3.60 -7.87 18.87
CA GLY A 228 -3.62 -8.74 20.05
C GLY A 228 -2.23 -8.97 20.64
N THR A 229 -1.22 -9.16 19.79
CA THR A 229 0.20 -9.30 20.21
C THR A 229 0.71 -8.05 20.91
N TRP A 230 0.46 -6.86 20.35
CA TRP A 230 0.90 -5.60 20.96
C TRP A 230 0.20 -5.32 22.29
N TYR A 231 -1.11 -5.56 22.37
CA TYR A 231 -1.83 -5.40 23.63
C TYR A 231 -1.41 -6.42 24.69
N LEU A 232 -1.05 -7.65 24.28
CA LEU A 232 -0.47 -8.63 25.19
C LEU A 232 0.86 -8.14 25.79
N PHE A 233 1.76 -7.59 24.97
CA PHE A 233 2.99 -6.97 25.47
C PHE A 233 2.72 -5.76 26.37
N ALA A 234 1.76 -4.92 26.01
CA ALA A 234 1.31 -3.80 26.84
C ALA A 234 0.80 -4.27 28.22
N ALA A 235 0.11 -5.41 28.28
CA ALA A 235 -0.42 -5.98 29.53
C ALA A 235 0.65 -6.69 30.38
N ILE A 236 1.59 -7.41 29.76
CA ILE A 236 2.67 -8.11 30.48
C ILE A 236 3.66 -7.12 31.10
N THR A 237 3.90 -5.98 30.45
CA THR A 237 4.86 -4.96 30.91
C THR A 237 4.61 -4.46 32.35
N PRO A 238 3.41 -3.98 32.73
CA PRO A 238 3.12 -3.58 34.10
C PRO A 238 3.11 -4.76 35.09
N VAL A 239 2.79 -5.98 34.65
CA VAL A 239 2.89 -7.19 35.49
C VAL A 239 4.36 -7.47 35.85
N MET A 240 5.25 -7.43 34.87
CA MET A 240 6.70 -7.58 35.09
C MET A 240 7.26 -6.48 35.98
N LEU A 241 6.86 -5.23 35.73
CA LEU A 241 7.24 -4.09 36.56
C LEU A 241 6.76 -4.27 38.01
N GLY A 242 5.50 -4.65 38.21
CA GLY A 242 4.92 -4.91 39.53
C GLY A 242 5.64 -6.04 40.27
N PHE A 243 5.92 -7.15 39.60
CA PHE A 243 6.70 -8.26 40.16
C PHE A 243 8.11 -7.83 40.56
N TRP A 244 8.79 -7.05 39.71
CA TRP A 244 10.12 -6.52 40.01
C TRP A 244 10.09 -5.59 41.23
N ILE A 245 9.12 -4.66 41.32
CA ILE A 245 8.93 -3.79 42.49
C ILE A 245 8.70 -4.63 43.75
N TRP A 246 7.83 -5.64 43.68
CA TRP A 246 7.56 -6.55 44.79
C TRP A 246 8.82 -7.28 45.28
N ARG A 247 9.61 -7.83 44.34
CA ARG A 247 10.87 -8.52 44.65
C ARG A 247 11.87 -7.57 45.32
N GLN A 248 12.01 -6.35 44.82
CA GLN A 248 12.91 -5.35 45.42
C GLN A 248 12.49 -4.96 46.84
N ARG A 249 11.18 -4.91 47.13
CA ARG A 249 10.68 -4.68 48.48
C ARG A 249 11.00 -5.87 49.41
N LYS A 250 10.83 -7.11 48.93
CA LYS A 250 11.08 -8.34 49.71
C LYS A 250 12.57 -8.54 50.04
N SER A 251 13.47 -8.40 49.08
CA SER A 251 14.92 -8.52 49.32
C SER A 251 15.45 -7.49 50.32
N ARG A 252 14.81 -6.32 50.40
CA ARG A 252 15.13 -5.27 51.38
C ARG A 252 14.65 -5.54 52.80
N ASN A 253 13.71 -6.46 53.00
CA ASN A 253 13.17 -6.82 54.33
C ASN A 253 13.95 -7.99 54.98
N LEU A 254 14.83 -8.64 54.23
CA LEU A 254 15.62 -9.80 54.67
C LEU A 254 17.10 -9.47 54.94
N ALA A 255 17.53 -8.21 54.75
CA ALA A 255 18.86 -7.77 55.13
C ALA A 255 18.97 -7.77 56.67
N PRO A 256 19.93 -8.49 57.30
CA PRO A 256 20.09 -8.50 58.74
C PRO A 256 20.34 -7.07 59.26
N GLU A 257 19.73 -6.69 60.38
CA GLU A 257 20.25 -5.55 61.14
C GLU A 257 21.68 -5.90 61.54
N GLU A 258 22.66 -5.24 60.93
CA GLU A 258 24.00 -5.18 61.52
C GLU A 258 23.84 -4.59 62.92
N LYS A 259 23.89 -5.46 63.93
CA LYS A 259 24.05 -5.04 65.31
C LYS A 259 25.43 -4.38 65.41
N GLY A 260 25.45 -3.06 65.31
CA GLY A 260 26.62 -2.24 65.57
C GLY A 260 27.13 -2.51 66.97
N ASN A 261 28.43 -2.78 67.07
CA ASN A 261 29.20 -2.81 68.31
C ASN A 261 29.78 -1.43 68.57
#